data_AF-A0A958I5S8-F1
#
_entry.id   AF-A0A958I5S8-F1
#
_cell.length_a   1.000
_cell.length_b   1.000
_cell.length_c   1.000
_cell.angle_alpha   90.00
_cell.angle_beta   90.00
_cell.angle_gamma   90.00
#
_symmetry.space_group_name_H-M   'P 1'
#
loop_
_entity.id
_entity.type
_entity.pdbx_description
1 polymer ?
#
loop_
_entity_poly.entity_id
_entity_poly.type
_entity_poly.pdbx_seq_one_letter_code
_entity_poly.pdbx_strand_id
1 'polypeptide(L)' 'MQSQGNWSIEYSHSEGTFHIGRTAEMLQRNILSISTGKPVEYICVGIFPSREQAVDAILEFRRNRIPGYTMTLPF' A
#
# COMPACT_ATOMS: atom_id res chain seq x y z
N MET A 1 15.97 -12.76 -10.53
CA MET A 1 15.95 -11.36 -10.03
C MET A 1 14.58 -11.13 -9.42
N GLN A 2 14.45 -11.24 -8.11
CA GLN A 2 13.19 -10.91 -7.43
C GLN A 2 12.99 -9.40 -7.57
N SER A 3 11.96 -8.98 -8.31
CA SER A 3 11.49 -7.61 -8.29
C SER A 3 11.20 -7.26 -6.83
N GLN A 4 12.05 -6.44 -6.22
CA GLN A 4 11.67 -5.70 -5.02
C GLN A 4 10.50 -4.82 -5.46
N GLY A 5 9.28 -5.35 -5.34
CA GLY A 5 8.08 -4.66 -5.79
C GLY A 5 8.04 -3.30 -5.10
N ASN A 6 8.10 -2.22 -5.88
CA ASN A 6 7.98 -0.87 -5.36
C ASN A 6 6.62 -0.75 -4.65
N TRP A 7 6.66 -0.47 -3.36
CA TRP A 7 5.48 -0.19 -2.54
C TRP A 7 5.21 1.32 -2.55
N SER A 8 4.00 1.72 -2.89
CA SER A 8 3.56 3.13 -2.88
C SER A 8 2.32 3.34 -2.01
N ILE A 9 2.14 4.59 -1.60
CA ILE A 9 0.92 5.09 -0.97
C ILE A 9 0.14 5.79 -2.06
N GLU A 10 -1.08 5.34 -2.34
CA GLU A 10 -2.00 6.06 -3.24
C GLU A 10 -3.26 6.50 -2.51
N TYR A 11 -3.80 7.63 -2.93
CA TYR A 11 -5.07 8.14 -2.43
C TYR A 11 -6.25 7.52 -3.21
N SER A 12 -7.22 6.98 -2.48
CA SER A 12 -8.46 6.43 -2.99
C SER A 12 -9.53 7.51 -2.98
N HIS A 13 -9.73 8.18 -4.13
CA HIS A 13 -10.76 9.23 -4.25
C HIS A 13 -12.19 8.70 -3.99
N SER A 14 -12.45 7.42 -4.23
CA SER A 14 -13.76 6.80 -3.99
C SER A 14 -14.04 6.55 -2.51
N GLU A 15 -13.01 6.34 -1.69
CA GLU A 15 -13.15 5.96 -0.28
C GLU A 15 -12.63 7.03 0.69
N GLY A 16 -11.94 8.06 0.18
CA GLY A 16 -11.38 9.13 0.99
C GLY A 16 -10.15 8.71 1.82
N THR A 17 -9.51 7.60 1.47
CA THR A 17 -8.47 6.93 2.28
C THR A 17 -7.14 6.78 1.53
N PHE A 18 -6.06 6.49 2.26
CA PHE A 18 -4.71 6.23 1.74
C PHE A 18 -4.38 4.75 1.82
N HIS A 19 -3.89 4.17 0.73
CA HIS A 19 -3.69 2.73 0.62
C HIS A 19 -2.25 2.42 0.29
N ILE A 20 -1.67 1.45 1.00
CA ILE A 20 -0.31 0.96 0.73
C ILE A 20 -0.41 -0.29 -0.13
N GLY A 21 0.11 -0.25 -1.35
CA GLY A 21 0.09 -1.40 -2.26
C GLY A 21 1.30 -1.44 -3.17
N ARG A 22 1.37 -2.44 -4.04
CA ARG A 22 2.39 -2.45 -5.09
C ARG A 22 2.04 -1.39 -6.12
N THR A 23 3.01 -0.58 -6.52
CA THR A 23 2.78 0.54 -7.44
C THR A 23 2.06 0.12 -8.73
N ALA A 24 2.43 -1.02 -9.32
CA ALA A 24 1.77 -1.52 -10.53
C ALA A 24 0.29 -1.89 -10.30
N GLU A 25 -0.03 -2.56 -9.20
CA GLU A 25 -1.40 -2.96 -8.85
C GLU A 25 -2.27 -1.73 -8.53
N MET A 26 -1.70 -0.75 -7.83
CA MET A 26 -2.37 0.51 -7.51
C MET A 26 -2.67 1.33 -8.77
N LEU A 27 -1.70 1.45 -9.68
CA LEU A 27 -1.87 2.15 -10.95
C LEU A 27 -2.94 1.48 -11.81
N GLN A 28 -2.88 0.15 -11.94
CA GLN A 28 -3.87 -0.63 -12.68
C GLN A 28 -5.28 -0.45 -12.10
N ARG A 29 -5.43 -0.48 -10.77
CA ARG A 29 -6.71 -0.23 -10.09
C ARG A 29 -7.26 1.15 -10.41
N ASN A 30 -6.44 2.19 -10.35
CA ASN A 30 -6.88 3.55 -10.67
C ASN A 30 -7.32 3.70 -12.14
N ILE A 31 -6.55 3.15 -13.08
CA ILE A 31 -6.91 3.15 -14.51
C ILE A 31 -8.25 2.44 -14.74
N LEU A 32 -8.42 1.25 -14.17
CA LEU A 32 -9.66 0.47 -14.32
C LEU A 32 -10.86 1.18 -13.68
N SER A 33 -10.69 1.74 -12.49
CA SER A 33 -11.74 2.51 -11.80
C SER A 33 -12.19 3.71 -12.63
N ILE A 34 -11.25 4.49 -13.18
CA ILE A 34 -11.56 5.63 -14.05
C ILE A 34 -12.27 5.17 -15.33
N SER A 35 -11.78 4.11 -15.98
CA SER A 35 -12.35 3.64 -17.25
C SER A 35 -13.75 3.04 -17.12
N THR A 36 -14.08 2.46 -15.97
CA THR A 36 -15.36 1.77 -15.74
C THR A 36 -16.35 2.58 -14.90
N GLY A 37 -15.88 3.62 -14.21
CA GLY A 37 -16.66 4.37 -13.22
C GLY A 37 -17.06 3.54 -11.99
N LYS A 38 -16.45 2.37 -11.79
CA LYS A 38 -16.80 1.43 -10.72
C LYS A 38 -15.61 1.19 -9.78
N PRO A 39 -15.87 0.91 -8.50
CA PRO A 39 -14.83 0.42 -7.59
C PRO A 39 -14.21 -0.88 -8.13
N VAL A 40 -12.89 -0.98 -8.03
CA VAL A 40 -12.11 -2.16 -8.46
C VAL A 40 -11.45 -2.76 -7.22
N GLU A 41 -11.67 -4.05 -6.99
CA GLU A 41 -11.02 -4.80 -5.92
C GLU A 41 -9.52 -4.99 -6.23
N TYR A 42 -8.68 -4.91 -5.20
CA TYR A 42 -7.23 -5.07 -5.32
C TYR A 42 -6.63 -5.40 -3.96
N ILE A 43 -5.37 -5.85 -3.97
CA ILE A 43 -4.63 -6.21 -2.75
C ILE A 43 -3.85 -4.98 -2.26
N CYS A 44 -4.09 -4.60 -1.01
CA CYS A 44 -3.29 -3.61 -0.30
C CYS A 44 -2.80 -4.20 1.03
N VAL A 45 -1.67 -3.67 1.50
CA VAL A 45 -1.06 -4.01 2.79
C VAL A 45 -1.75 -3.28 3.94
N GLY A 46 -2.37 -2.14 3.65
CA GLY A 46 -3.14 -1.38 4.64
C GLY A 46 -3.90 -0.21 4.02
N ILE A 47 -4.95 0.20 4.72
CA ILE A 47 -5.82 1.33 4.40
C ILE A 47 -5.80 2.27 5.61
N PHE A 48 -5.56 3.55 5.37
CA PHE A 48 -5.33 4.55 6.40
C PHE A 48 -6.17 5.80 6.15
N PRO A 49 -6.75 6.42 7.19
CA PRO A 49 -7.55 7.63 7.05
C PRO A 49 -6.71 8.88 6.76
N SER A 50 -5.40 8.88 7.06
CA SER A 50 -4.52 10.03 6.83
C SER A 50 -3.22 9.62 6.13
N ARG A 51 -2.61 10.60 5.46
CA ARG A 51 -1.34 10.40 4.74
C ARG A 51 -0.22 10.10 5.71
N GLU A 52 -0.20 10.78 6.85
CA GLU A 52 0.82 10.65 7.90
C GLU A 52 0.83 9.23 8.43
N GLN A 53 -0.34 8.67 8.76
CA GLN A 53 -0.46 7.28 9.20
C GLN A 53 0.01 6.29 8.14
N ALA A 54 -0.32 6.53 6.86
CA ALA A 54 0.16 5.69 5.77
C ALA A 54 1.69 5.77 5.58
N VAL A 55 2.28 6.96 5.79
CA VAL A 55 3.74 7.17 5.74
C VAL A 55 4.43 6.43 6.88
N ASP A 56 3.93 6.55 8.09
CA ASP A 56 4.50 5.84 9.24
C ASP A 56 4.43 4.33 9.03
N ALA A 57 3.27 3.83 8.57
CA ALA A 57 3.06 2.42 8.28
C ALA A 57 3.95 1.89 7.14
N ILE A 58 4.16 2.65 6.05
CA ILE A 58 5.05 2.19 4.97
C ILE A 58 6.52 2.18 5.40
N LEU A 59 6.92 3.12 6.26
CA LEU A 59 8.26 3.15 6.83
C LEU A 59 8.50 1.95 7.76
N GLU A 60 7.55 1.64 8.63
CA GLU A 60 7.58 0.46 9.49
C GLU A 60 7.60 -0.83 8.67
N PHE A 61 6.72 -0.94 7.68
CA PHE A 61 6.66 -2.10 6.78
C PHE A 61 7.98 -2.33 6.05
N ARG A 62 8.64 -1.25 5.57
CA ARG A 62 9.95 -1.33 4.93
C ARG A 62 11.03 -1.75 5.92
N ARG A 63 11.04 -1.23 7.16
CA ARG A 63 11.98 -1.62 8.22
C ARG A 63 11.86 -3.12 8.54
N ASN A 64 10.64 -3.61 8.72
CA ASN A 64 10.37 -5.01 9.06
C ASN A 64 10.63 -5.98 7.88
N ARG A 65 10.71 -5.46 6.65
CA ARG A 65 11.05 -6.24 5.45
C ARG A 65 12.51 -6.19 5.04
N ILE A 66 13.37 -5.44 5.74
CA ILE A 66 14.81 -5.61 5.60
C ILE A 66 15.12 -7.03 6.10
N PRO A 67 15.65 -7.93 5.25
CA PRO A 67 16.03 -9.27 5.68
C PRO A 67 17.16 -9.13 6.71
N GLY A 68 16.80 -9.13 8.00
CA GLY A 68 17.74 -8.89 9.10
C GLY A 68 17.09 -8.44 10.42
N TYR A 69 15.87 -7.92 10.42
CA TYR A 69 15.18 -7.53 11.65
C TYR A 69 13.99 -8.44 11.95
N THR A 70 14.29 -9.68 12.36
CA THR A 70 13.36 -10.47 13.18
C THR A 70 13.40 -9.89 14.60
N MET A 71 12.78 -8.72 14.79
CA MET A 71 12.50 -8.24 16.14
C MET A 71 11.33 -9.05 16.69
N THR A 72 11.65 -10.13 17.37
CA THR A 72 10.76 -10.80 18.33
C THR A 72 10.32 -9.76 19.37
N LEU A 73 9.04 -9.44 19.42
CA LEU A 73 8.42 -8.80 20.58
C LEU A 73 7.74 -9.88 21.43
N PRO A 74 7.97 -9.91 22.76
CA PRO A 74 7.29 -10.82 23.67
C PRO A 74 5.85 -10.37 23.92
N PHE A 75 5.00 -11.37 24.21
CA PHE A 75 3.56 -11.31 24.48
C PHE A 75 3.17 -10.35 25.62
#